data_AF-A0A7G7KPA1-F1
#
_entry.id   AF-A0A7G7KPA1-F1
#
_cell.length_a   1.000
_cell.length_b   1.000
_cell.length_c   1.000
_cell.angle_alpha   90.00
_cell.angle_beta   90.00
_cell.angle_gamma   90.00
#
_symmetry.space_group_name_H-M   'P 1'
#
loop_
_entity.id
_entity.type
_entity.pdbx_description
1 polymer ?
#
loop_
_entity_poly.entity_id
_entity_poly.type
_entity_poly.pdbx_seq_one_letter_code
_entity_poly.pdbx_strand_id
1 'polypeptide(L)' 'MSNSIELTVGQQFEMERFNRALDATTDPDQLRSLAKQLMQAWQTQKAATKWVVEQQSGRCD' A
#
# COMPACT_ATOMS: atom_id res chain seq x y z
N MET A 1 -13.20 -9.86 18.15
CA MET A 1 -12.74 -10.62 16.97
C MET A 1 -11.91 -9.68 16.13
N SER A 2 -10.60 -9.91 16.04
CA SER A 2 -9.71 -9.10 15.21
C SER A 2 -9.93 -9.51 13.75
N ASN A 3 -10.75 -8.76 13.01
CA ASN A 3 -10.86 -8.95 11.56
C ASN A 3 -9.54 -8.47 10.93
N SER A 4 -8.56 -9.37 10.88
CA SER A 4 -7.34 -9.16 10.11
C SER A 4 -7.76 -9.11 8.64
N ILE A 5 -7.58 -7.96 8.00
CA ILE A 5 -7.71 -7.85 6.54
C ILE A 5 -6.60 -8.72 5.95
N GLU A 6 -6.94 -9.91 5.47
CA GLU A 6 -6.00 -10.77 4.78
C GLU A 6 -5.73 -10.23 3.38
N LEU A 7 -4.46 -10.26 2.97
CA LEU A 7 -4.08 -9.90 1.61
C LEU A 7 -4.60 -10.96 0.64
N THR A 8 -5.27 -10.53 -0.42
CA THR A 8 -5.59 -11.40 -1.56
C THR A 8 -4.31 -11.98 -2.18
N VAL A 9 -4.42 -13.11 -2.86
CA VAL A 9 -3.29 -13.75 -3.57
C VAL A 9 -2.59 -12.76 -4.50
N GLY A 10 -3.33 -11.94 -5.25
CA GLY A 10 -2.75 -10.91 -6.13
C GLY A 10 -1.96 -9.84 -5.36
N GLN A 11 -2.46 -9.41 -4.19
CA GLN A 11 -1.73 -8.46 -3.33
C GLN A 11 -0.46 -9.07 -2.74
N GLN A 12 -0.47 -10.37 -2.43
CA GLN A 12 0.73 -11.08 -1.97
C GLN A 12 1.80 -11.15 -3.06
N PHE A 13 1.41 -11.45 -4.31
CA PHE A 13 2.33 -11.42 -5.46
C PHE A 13 2.94 -10.05 -5.71
N GLU A 14 2.15 -8.98 -5.66
CA GLU A 14 2.70 -7.62 -5.81
C GLU A 14 3.67 -7.30 -4.67
N MET A 15 3.38 -7.73 -3.44
CA MET A 15 4.29 -7.55 -2.31
C MET A 15 5.62 -8.27 -2.54
N GLU A 16 5.59 -9.52 -3.02
CA GLU A 16 6.81 -10.26 -3.38
C GLU A 16 7.57 -9.58 -4.53
N ARG A 17 6.87 -9.07 -5.54
CA ARG A 17 7.48 -8.34 -6.66
C ARG A 17 8.21 -7.08 -6.17
N PHE A 18 7.60 -6.32 -5.28
CA PHE A 18 8.24 -5.14 -4.67
C PHE A 18 9.45 -5.53 -3.82
N ASN A 19 9.35 -6.58 -3.00
CA ASN A 19 10.48 -7.06 -2.20
C ASN A 19 11.66 -7.47 -3.09
N ARG A 20 11.43 -8.22 -4.16
CA ARG A 20 12.49 -8.59 -5.11
C ARG A 20 13.12 -7.36 -5.79
N ALA A 21 12.33 -6.35 -6.12
CA ALA A 21 12.85 -5.11 -6.68
C ALA A 21 13.74 -4.36 -5.68
N LEU A 22 13.37 -4.33 -4.40
CA LEU A 22 14.18 -3.75 -3.34
C LEU A 22 15.50 -4.52 -3.18
N ASP A 23 15.45 -5.84 -3.09
CA ASP A 23 16.63 -6.70 -2.91
C ASP A 23 17.60 -6.64 -4.09
N ALA A 24 17.08 -6.49 -5.31
CA ALA A 24 17.88 -6.36 -6.53
C ALA A 24 18.46 -4.94 -6.74
N THR A 25 17.99 -3.93 -5.99
CA THR A 25 18.44 -2.55 -6.16
C THR A 25 19.76 -2.32 -5.45
N THR A 26 20.84 -2.15 -6.21
CA THR A 26 22.18 -1.85 -5.68
C THR A 26 22.55 -0.36 -5.75
N ASP A 27 21.78 0.43 -6.51
CA ASP A 27 22.00 1.86 -6.67
C ASP A 27 21.22 2.66 -5.60
N PRO A 28 21.91 3.41 -4.72
CA PRO A 28 21.27 4.21 -3.67
C PRO A 28 20.24 5.24 -4.19
N ASP A 29 20.44 5.80 -5.38
CA ASP A 29 19.51 6.78 -5.95
C ASP A 29 18.24 6.11 -6.49
N GLN A 30 18.37 4.91 -7.06
CA GLN A 30 17.21 4.09 -7.43
C GLN A 30 16.43 3.63 -6.19
N LEU A 31 17.12 3.23 -5.11
CA LEU A 31 16.46 2.87 -3.86
C LEU A 31 15.69 4.05 -3.28
N ARG A 32 16.28 5.25 -3.30
CA ARG A 32 15.63 6.49 -2.86
C ARG A 32 14.37 6.79 -3.71
N SER A 33 14.43 6.58 -5.02
CA SER A 33 13.28 6.75 -5.91
C SER A 33 12.16 5.76 -5.58
N LEU A 34 12.51 4.48 -5.43
CA LEU A 34 11.56 3.41 -5.10
C LEU A 34 10.89 3.65 -3.74
N ALA A 35 11.66 4.08 -2.74
CA ALA A 35 11.14 4.44 -1.42
C ALA A 35 10.13 5.61 -1.49
N LYS A 36 10.42 6.64 -2.30
CA LYS A 36 9.48 7.76 -2.50
C LYS A 36 8.18 7.30 -3.16
N GLN A 37 8.27 6.40 -4.15
CA GLN A 37 7.08 5.86 -4.83
C GLN A 37 6.22 5.03 -3.87
N LEU A 38 6.84 4.16 -3.07
CA LEU A 38 6.17 3.39 -2.01
C LEU A 38 5.47 4.31 -1.01
N MET A 39 6.15 5.36 -0.56
CA MET A 39 5.57 6.34 0.37
C MET A 39 4.33 7.02 -0.22
N GLN A 40 4.39 7.45 -1.49
CA GLN A 40 3.26 8.08 -2.16
C GLN A 40 2.08 7.12 -2.29
N ALA A 41 2.32 5.89 -2.76
CA ALA A 41 1.30 4.87 -2.89
C ALA A 41 0.61 4.56 -1.54
N TRP A 42 1.39 4.46 -0.47
CA TRP A 42 0.85 4.27 0.88
C TRP A 42 -0.05 5.42 1.33
N GLN A 43 0.38 6.68 1.14
CA GLN A 43 -0.43 7.84 1.49
C GLN A 43 -1.73 7.88 0.68
N THR A 44 -1.68 7.56 -0.61
CA THR A 44 -2.86 7.46 -1.47
C THR A 44 -3.83 6.40 -0.97
N GLN A 45 -3.35 5.20 -0.63
CA GLN A 45 -4.20 4.14 -0.08
C GLN A 45 -4.83 4.57 1.24
N LYS A 46 -4.05 5.20 2.13
CA LYS A 46 -4.56 5.71 3.42
C LYS A 46 -5.66 6.76 3.22
N ALA A 47 -5.47 7.69 2.28
CA ALA A 47 -6.47 8.70 1.94
C ALA A 47 -7.75 8.06 1.35
N ALA A 48 -7.60 7.09 0.44
CA ALA A 48 -8.73 6.37 -0.14
C ALA A 48 -9.52 5.58 0.92
N THR A 49 -8.84 4.85 1.80
CA THR A 49 -9.47 4.13 2.92
C THR A 49 -10.19 5.09 3.86
N LYS A 50 -9.56 6.22 4.22
CA LYS A 50 -10.19 7.24 5.05
C LYS A 50 -11.48 7.77 4.41
N TRP A 51 -11.42 8.11 3.12
CA TRP A 51 -12.59 8.59 2.37
C TRP A 51 -13.73 7.57 2.33
N VAL A 52 -13.44 6.28 2.10
CA VAL A 52 -14.45 5.21 2.11
C VAL A 52 -15.11 5.08 3.48
N VAL A 53 -14.33 5.13 4.57
CA VAL A 53 -14.85 5.04 5.95
C VAL A 53 -15.74 6.24 6.28
N GLU A 54 -15.32 7.45 5.92
CA GLU A 54 -16.10 8.68 6.10
C GLU A 54 -17.40 8.64 5.29
N GLN A 55 -17.35 8.16 4.05
CA GLN A 55 -18.53 8.02 3.19
C GLN A 55 -19.53 6.97 3.70
N GLN A 56 -19.07 5.88 4.30
CA GLN A 56 -19.94 4.88 4.94
C GLN A 56 -20.58 5.42 6.24
N SER A 57 -19.89 6.32 6.94
CA SER A 57 -20.37 6.90 8.20
C SER A 57 -21.40 8.03 8.00
N GLY A 58 -21.34 8.73 6.87
CA GLY A 58 -22.30 9.78 6.48
C GLY A 58 -23.53 9.28 5.70
N ARG A 59 -23.72 7.96 5.54
CA ARG A 59 -24.84 7.35 4.79
C ARG A 59 -25.92 6.75 5.68
N CYS A 60 -26.02 7.24 6.91
CA CYS A 60 -27.10 6.98 7.87
C CYS A 60 -27.78 8.32 8.20
N ASP A 61 -28.60 8.82 7.27
CA ASP A 61 -29.68 9.77 7.52
C ASP A 61 -30.94 9.23 6.82
#